data_AF-A0A662JL62-F1
#
_entry.id   AF-A0A662JL62-F1
#
_cell.length_a   1.000
_cell.length_b   1.000
_cell.length_c   1.000
_cell.angle_alpha   90.00
_cell.angle_beta   90.00
_cell.angle_gamma   90.00
#
_symmetry.space_group_name_H-M   'P 1'
#
loop_
_entity.id
_entity.type
_entity.pdbx_description
1 polymer ?
#
loop_
_entity_poly.entity_id
_entity_poly.type
_entity_poly.pdbx_seq_one_letter_code
_entity_poly.pdbx_strand_id
1 'polypeptide(L)'
;MSEQTLIVKVFRYNPEVDERPYYATYEVPWREGMTVLEVLRYIYEVYEPIAFRFHCRSGVCGACGVMLNGTPVLACRTYIEKPGEITIEPLKNFNVIRDLVVDRRPALEQTIKLEPWLVRSSKTSDFEKISWSLEDREKFYLLATCRECYLCRAACPAAEVGFRKPELTKYPGPKFYMRDLATRILDPRDEAKESRLVKMKEDIDVYACTTCRKCWEVCPREFEVPDIMEELRSHIARAGLGPLDGHKVFSSFITKTGRAVERQTPPLLEQIPEVIDVPNPVDEVLFFTGCLIDYRLQKVGFGIIEALKRNNVRIIAPKDQQCCGSPAIRSGLFDVGITQALKNTEVFERYGVEKVIMGCPGCLLTWKINFPYFVTKARGYPPRLKVYEITEYLVNVLGVDRLNKNFGRIDMTVTYHDSCHLRRGCGVWKEPRILINMLPGLKFKEMKEYDVCCGSGGGVRAGRRPVSVEIGKR
;
A
#
# COMPACT_ATOMS: atom_id res chain seq x y z
N MET A 1 -29.02 -24.12 -24.29
CA MET A 1 -28.30 -22.85 -24.03
C MET A 1 -27.01 -22.93 -24.81
N SER A 2 -26.63 -21.90 -25.58
CA SER A 2 -25.36 -21.90 -26.31
C SER A 2 -24.22 -22.06 -25.31
N GLU A 3 -23.35 -23.05 -25.53
CA GLU A 3 -22.15 -23.25 -24.73
C GLU A 3 -21.28 -21.99 -24.86
N GLN A 4 -21.09 -21.26 -23.76
CA GLN A 4 -20.29 -20.04 -23.75
C GLN A 4 -18.81 -20.43 -23.69
N THR A 5 -17.94 -19.70 -24.37
CA THR A 5 -16.52 -20.08 -24.53
C THR A 5 -15.59 -19.01 -23.97
N LEU A 6 -14.49 -19.44 -23.36
CA LEU A 6 -13.33 -18.62 -23.01
C LEU A 6 -12.27 -18.69 -24.10
N ILE A 7 -11.73 -17.54 -24.49
CA ILE A 7 -10.51 -17.47 -25.29
C ILE A 7 -9.35 -17.30 -24.32
N VAL A 8 -8.54 -18.35 -24.15
CA VAL A 8 -7.48 -18.41 -23.15
C VAL A 8 -6.12 -18.30 -23.82
N LYS A 9 -5.46 -17.15 -23.67
CA LYS A 9 -4.06 -16.96 -24.06
C LYS A 9 -3.16 -17.42 -22.93
N VAL A 10 -2.30 -18.40 -23.17
CA VAL A 10 -1.42 -18.96 -22.15
C VAL A 10 0.04 -18.82 -22.58
N PHE A 11 0.87 -18.33 -21.67
CA PHE A 11 2.32 -18.32 -21.82
C PHE A 11 2.85 -19.76 -21.87
N ARG A 12 3.61 -20.08 -22.92
CA ARG A 12 4.24 -21.39 -23.15
C ARG A 12 5.73 -21.23 -23.30
N TYR A 13 6.46 -22.18 -22.72
CA TYR A 13 7.91 -22.23 -22.84
C TYR A 13 8.43 -23.61 -22.42
N ASN A 14 9.08 -24.30 -23.34
CA ASN A 14 9.86 -25.50 -23.10
C ASN A 14 11.33 -25.23 -23.41
N PRO A 15 12.22 -25.13 -22.41
CA PRO A 15 13.64 -24.82 -22.64
C PRO A 15 14.39 -25.87 -23.45
N GLU A 16 13.84 -27.07 -23.64
CA GLU A 16 14.45 -28.14 -24.46
C GLU A 16 14.16 -27.97 -25.96
N VAL A 17 13.16 -27.17 -26.33
CA VAL A 17 12.65 -27.07 -27.72
C VAL A 17 12.53 -25.62 -28.18
N ASP A 18 12.04 -24.72 -27.32
CA ASP A 18 11.71 -23.35 -27.68
C ASP A 18 12.91 -22.41 -27.46
N GLU A 19 13.27 -21.64 -28.49
CA GLU A 19 14.28 -20.58 -28.35
C GLU A 19 13.81 -19.41 -27.49
N ARG A 20 12.49 -19.13 -27.50
CA ARG A 20 11.86 -18.03 -26.78
C ARG A 20 10.43 -18.40 -26.39
N PRO A 21 9.90 -17.84 -25.29
CA PRO A 21 8.51 -18.05 -24.92
C PRO A 21 7.55 -17.48 -25.97
N TYR A 22 6.37 -18.09 -26.05
CA TYR A 22 5.28 -17.67 -26.93
C TYR A 22 3.93 -17.78 -26.21
N TYR A 23 2.87 -17.25 -26.84
CA TYR A 23 1.50 -17.42 -26.35
C TYR A 23 0.75 -18.40 -27.25
N ALA A 24 0.20 -19.45 -26.66
CA ALA A 24 -0.78 -20.32 -27.30
C ALA A 24 -2.19 -19.87 -26.92
N THR A 25 -3.16 -20.05 -27.82
CA THR A 25 -4.56 -19.68 -27.58
C THR A 25 -5.44 -20.93 -27.61
N TYR A 26 -6.31 -21.06 -26.62
CA TYR A 26 -7.23 -22.19 -26.46
C TYR A 26 -8.67 -21.71 -26.32
N GLU A 27 -9.61 -22.51 -26.80
CA GLU A 27 -11.04 -22.28 -26.63
C GLU A 27 -11.58 -23.22 -25.54
N VAL A 28 -11.86 -22.68 -24.35
CA VAL A 28 -12.28 -23.50 -23.22
C VAL A 28 -13.77 -23.28 -22.95
N PRO A 29 -14.61 -24.33 -22.88
CA PRO A 29 -16.00 -24.20 -22.47
C PRO A 29 -16.11 -23.54 -21.09
N TRP A 30 -16.83 -22.43 -21.03
CA TRP A 30 -17.05 -21.68 -19.80
C TRP A 30 -18.26 -22.24 -19.05
N ARG A 31 -18.14 -22.28 -17.72
CA ARG A 31 -19.25 -22.52 -16.81
C ARG A 31 -19.17 -21.59 -15.60
N GLU A 32 -20.32 -21.24 -15.05
CA GLU A 32 -20.39 -20.46 -13.82
C GLU A 32 -19.65 -21.21 -12.68
N GLY A 33 -18.88 -20.47 -11.88
CA GLY A 33 -18.04 -21.04 -10.83
C GLY A 33 -16.75 -21.70 -11.29
N MET A 34 -16.42 -21.66 -12.59
CA MET A 34 -15.14 -22.18 -13.09
C MET A 34 -13.96 -21.35 -12.58
N THR A 35 -12.95 -22.04 -12.08
CA THR A 35 -11.70 -21.45 -11.59
C THR A 35 -10.60 -21.44 -12.66
N VAL A 36 -9.61 -20.57 -12.50
CA VAL A 36 -8.41 -20.57 -13.36
C VAL A 36 -7.71 -21.94 -13.34
N LEU A 37 -7.71 -22.66 -12.21
CA LEU A 37 -7.14 -23.99 -12.13
C LEU A 37 -7.91 -25.00 -13.00
N GLU A 38 -9.24 -24.93 -13.04
CA GLU A 38 -10.03 -25.80 -13.91
C GLU A 38 -9.79 -25.51 -15.39
N VAL A 39 -9.59 -24.24 -15.76
CA VAL A 39 -9.17 -23.86 -17.12
C VAL A 39 -7.84 -24.50 -17.48
N LEU A 40 -6.83 -24.40 -16.62
CA LEU A 40 -5.51 -25.00 -16.86
C LEU A 40 -5.56 -26.53 -16.94
N ARG A 41 -6.39 -27.17 -16.10
CA ARG A 41 -6.61 -28.61 -16.16
C ARG A 41 -7.31 -29.04 -17.44
N TYR A 42 -8.33 -28.30 -17.89
CA TYR A 42 -9.01 -28.57 -19.15
C TYR A 42 -8.02 -28.52 -20.32
N ILE A 43 -7.16 -27.50 -20.37
CA ILE A 43 -6.12 -27.39 -21.40
C ILE A 43 -5.18 -28.59 -21.38
N TYR A 44 -4.73 -29.00 -20.20
CA TYR A 44 -3.87 -30.19 -20.03
C TYR A 44 -4.54 -31.48 -20.48
N GLU A 45 -5.83 -31.65 -20.17
CA GLU A 45 -6.57 -32.90 -20.41
C GLU A 45 -7.08 -33.03 -21.85
N VAL A 46 -7.39 -31.91 -22.52
CA VAL A 46 -8.08 -31.90 -23.82
C VAL A 46 -7.18 -31.49 -24.99
N TYR A 47 -6.24 -30.58 -24.77
CA TYR A 47 -5.42 -30.01 -25.85
C TYR A 47 -4.02 -30.61 -25.88
N GLU A 48 -3.21 -30.32 -24.87
CA GLU A 48 -1.79 -30.69 -24.86
C GLU A 48 -1.16 -30.56 -23.46
N PRO A 49 -0.04 -31.25 -23.20
CA PRO A 49 0.67 -31.11 -21.94
C PRO A 49 1.16 -29.68 -21.69
N ILE A 50 0.69 -29.08 -20.60
CA ILE A 50 1.15 -27.80 -20.05
C ILE A 50 1.64 -27.97 -18.61
N ALA A 51 2.78 -27.36 -18.27
CA ALA A 51 3.34 -27.40 -16.93
C ALA A 51 2.83 -26.25 -16.04
N PHE A 52 2.21 -26.59 -14.91
CA PHE A 52 1.81 -25.65 -13.86
C PHE A 52 1.82 -26.33 -12.49
N ARG A 53 2.01 -25.56 -11.41
CA ARG A 53 2.00 -26.10 -10.03
C ARG A 53 0.60 -26.03 -9.43
N PHE A 54 0.11 -27.12 -8.86
CA PHE A 54 -1.09 -27.12 -8.01
C PHE A 54 -1.09 -28.33 -7.08
N HIS A 55 -1.92 -28.28 -6.02
CA HIS A 55 -2.12 -29.45 -5.14
C HIS A 55 -3.46 -29.37 -4.39
N CYS A 56 -3.57 -28.57 -3.33
CA CYS A 56 -4.68 -28.68 -2.35
C CYS A 56 -6.09 -28.33 -2.84
N ARG A 57 -6.21 -27.58 -3.96
CA ARG A 57 -7.47 -27.05 -4.51
C ARG A 57 -8.34 -26.17 -3.58
N SER A 58 -7.90 -25.86 -2.36
CA SER A 58 -8.65 -25.08 -1.36
C SER A 58 -8.00 -23.74 -1.00
N GLY A 59 -6.94 -23.34 -1.71
CA GLY A 59 -6.20 -22.11 -1.44
C GLY A 59 -5.26 -22.16 -0.23
N VAL A 60 -4.96 -23.35 0.30
CA VAL A 60 -4.15 -23.52 1.51
C VAL A 60 -2.66 -23.74 1.22
N CYS A 61 -2.29 -24.53 0.21
CA CYS A 61 -0.88 -24.89 -0.03
C CYS A 61 0.00 -23.81 -0.69
N GLY A 62 -0.60 -22.76 -1.27
CA GLY A 62 0.14 -21.72 -2.00
C GLY A 62 0.83 -22.14 -3.31
N ALA A 63 0.63 -23.37 -3.80
CA ALA A 63 1.33 -23.86 -4.99
C ALA A 63 0.92 -23.16 -6.30
N CYS A 64 -0.38 -22.91 -6.48
CA CYS A 64 -1.00 -22.50 -7.76
C CYS A 64 -0.99 -21.00 -8.07
N GLY A 65 0.04 -20.28 -7.63
CA GLY A 65 0.20 -18.87 -8.00
C GLY A 65 0.53 -18.72 -9.48
N VAL A 66 -0.23 -17.88 -10.20
CA VAL A 66 -0.03 -17.50 -11.61
C VAL A 66 -0.43 -16.03 -11.79
N MET A 67 -0.14 -15.43 -12.95
CA MET A 67 -0.72 -14.15 -13.34
C MET A 67 -1.98 -14.41 -14.15
N LEU A 68 -3.06 -13.69 -13.86
CA LEU A 68 -4.28 -13.61 -14.65
C LEU A 68 -4.48 -12.16 -15.07
N ASN A 69 -4.48 -11.87 -16.37
CA ASN A 69 -4.64 -10.53 -16.92
C ASN A 69 -3.69 -9.51 -16.25
N GLY A 70 -2.43 -9.90 -16.04
CA GLY A 70 -1.42 -9.07 -15.39
C GLY A 70 -1.49 -8.99 -13.86
N THR A 71 -2.47 -9.63 -13.20
CA THR A 71 -2.64 -9.64 -11.73
C THR A 71 -2.28 -11.01 -11.15
N PRO A 72 -1.43 -11.11 -10.11
CA PRO A 72 -1.09 -12.40 -9.53
C PRO A 72 -2.24 -12.94 -8.68
N VAL A 73 -2.60 -14.21 -8.92
CA VAL A 73 -3.75 -14.88 -8.29
C VAL A 73 -3.41 -16.32 -7.89
N LEU A 74 -4.19 -16.89 -6.96
CA LEU A 74 -4.21 -18.33 -6.71
C LEU A 74 -5.20 -18.97 -7.68
N ALA A 75 -4.71 -19.79 -8.62
CA ALA A 75 -5.54 -20.33 -9.68
C ALA A 75 -6.76 -21.13 -9.17
N CYS A 76 -6.61 -21.84 -8.05
CA CYS A 76 -7.70 -22.62 -7.45
C CYS A 76 -8.79 -21.80 -6.72
N ARG A 77 -8.56 -20.51 -6.51
CA ARG A 77 -9.45 -19.62 -5.73
C ARG A 77 -10.00 -18.45 -6.54
N THR A 78 -9.54 -18.30 -7.76
CA THR A 78 -9.96 -17.21 -8.64
C THR A 78 -10.93 -17.75 -9.66
N TYR A 79 -12.17 -17.28 -9.57
CA TYR A 79 -13.24 -17.58 -10.50
C TYR A 79 -13.08 -16.73 -11.77
N ILE A 80 -13.48 -17.31 -12.90
CA ILE A 80 -13.68 -16.58 -14.14
C ILE A 80 -15.15 -16.16 -14.18
N GLU A 81 -15.44 -14.93 -13.75
CA GLU A 81 -16.80 -14.43 -13.53
C GLU A 81 -17.68 -14.40 -14.79
N LYS A 82 -17.05 -14.23 -15.97
CA LYS A 82 -17.75 -14.13 -17.25
C LYS A 82 -16.92 -14.72 -18.38
N PRO A 83 -17.56 -15.22 -19.45
CA PRO A 83 -16.85 -15.60 -20.67
C PRO A 83 -16.15 -14.40 -21.31
N GLY A 84 -15.11 -14.66 -22.10
CA GLY A 84 -14.31 -13.63 -22.75
C GLY A 84 -12.85 -14.04 -22.94
N GLU A 85 -12.01 -13.06 -23.26
CA GLU A 85 -10.57 -13.26 -23.40
C GLU A 85 -9.86 -13.12 -22.05
N ILE A 86 -9.04 -14.12 -21.71
CA ILE A 86 -8.15 -14.08 -20.56
C ILE A 86 -6.72 -14.43 -20.96
N THR A 87 -5.74 -13.89 -20.24
CA THR A 87 -4.32 -14.21 -20.40
C THR A 87 -3.77 -14.78 -19.09
N ILE A 88 -3.13 -15.95 -19.16
CA ILE A 88 -2.49 -16.64 -18.03
C ILE A 88 -0.98 -16.69 -18.26
N GLU A 89 -0.21 -16.21 -17.28
CA GLU A 89 1.26 -16.11 -17.35
C GLU A 89 1.92 -16.66 -16.08
N PRO A 90 3.20 -17.08 -16.13
CA PRO A 90 3.96 -17.41 -14.92
C PRO A 90 4.05 -16.21 -13.98
N LEU A 91 4.18 -16.46 -12.67
CA LEU A 91 4.37 -15.39 -11.68
C LEU A 91 5.54 -14.48 -12.07
N LYS A 92 5.29 -13.17 -12.10
CA LYS A 92 6.33 -12.15 -12.31
C LYS A 92 7.38 -12.18 -11.20
N ASN A 93 8.57 -11.67 -11.50
CA ASN A 93 9.73 -11.55 -10.58
C ASN A 93 10.36 -12.89 -10.18
N PHE A 94 10.30 -13.85 -11.10
CA PHE A 94 10.93 -15.15 -11.05
C PHE A 94 11.44 -15.56 -12.42
N ASN A 95 12.46 -16.42 -12.45
CA ASN A 95 12.85 -17.11 -13.67
C ASN A 95 11.82 -18.20 -14.00
N VAL A 96 11.50 -18.38 -15.27
CA VAL A 96 10.61 -19.45 -15.73
C VAL A 96 11.42 -20.74 -15.92
N ILE A 97 10.91 -21.85 -15.42
CA ILE A 97 11.48 -23.20 -15.66
C ILE A 97 10.83 -23.80 -16.91
N ARG A 98 9.49 -23.86 -16.93
CA ARG A 98 8.69 -24.39 -18.03
C ARG A 98 7.26 -23.90 -17.91
N ASP A 99 6.68 -23.41 -19.00
CA ASP A 99 5.32 -22.86 -19.07
C ASP A 99 5.02 -21.91 -17.89
N LEU A 100 4.12 -22.30 -16.98
CA LEU A 100 3.70 -21.49 -15.83
C LEU A 100 4.50 -21.81 -14.55
N VAL A 101 5.47 -22.72 -14.61
CA VAL A 101 6.32 -23.13 -13.50
C VAL A 101 7.51 -22.19 -13.38
N VAL A 102 7.60 -21.49 -12.25
CA VAL A 102 8.70 -20.57 -11.94
C VAL A 102 9.72 -21.17 -10.97
N ASP A 103 10.97 -20.70 -11.02
CA ASP A 103 12.01 -21.10 -10.08
C ASP A 103 11.86 -20.39 -8.73
N ARG A 104 11.53 -21.16 -7.68
CA ARG A 104 11.39 -20.67 -6.30
C ARG A 104 12.64 -20.91 -5.46
N ARG A 105 13.68 -21.58 -5.98
CA ARG A 105 14.89 -21.93 -5.22
C ARG A 105 15.64 -20.69 -4.70
N PRO A 106 15.89 -19.64 -5.50
CA PRO A 106 16.58 -18.44 -4.99
C PRO A 106 15.83 -17.78 -3.83
N ALA A 107 14.50 -17.79 -3.90
CA ALA A 107 13.64 -17.34 -2.82
C ALA A 107 13.79 -18.23 -1.57
N LEU A 108 13.72 -19.55 -1.71
CA LEU A 108 13.86 -20.49 -0.59
C LEU A 108 15.23 -20.38 0.10
N GLU A 109 16.32 -20.29 -0.68
CA GLU A 109 17.67 -20.11 -0.15
C GLU A 109 17.79 -18.82 0.66
N GLN A 110 17.15 -17.73 0.22
CA GLN A 110 17.10 -16.50 0.99
C GLN A 110 16.34 -16.68 2.32
N THR A 111 15.20 -17.38 2.30
CA THR A 111 14.46 -17.71 3.54
C THR A 111 15.35 -18.47 4.52
N ILE A 112 16.14 -19.45 4.07
CA ILE A 112 17.03 -20.23 4.95
C ILE A 112 18.10 -19.34 5.61
N LYS A 113 18.71 -18.41 4.85
CA LYS A 113 19.72 -17.46 5.37
C LYS A 113 19.18 -16.55 6.48
N LEU A 114 17.86 -16.33 6.51
CA LEU A 114 17.19 -15.52 7.53
C LEU A 114 16.93 -16.26 8.84
N GLU A 115 17.25 -17.56 8.93
CA GLU A 115 17.08 -18.40 10.13
C GLU A 115 15.65 -18.36 10.68
N PRO A 116 14.62 -18.75 9.92
CA PRO A 116 13.20 -18.55 10.27
C PRO A 116 12.70 -19.47 11.42
N TRP A 117 13.59 -20.15 12.11
CA TRP A 117 13.32 -20.93 13.31
C TRP A 117 13.50 -20.08 14.57
N LEU A 118 12.95 -20.55 15.69
CA LEU A 118 13.13 -19.90 16.99
C LEU A 118 14.59 -20.07 17.45
N VAL A 119 15.24 -18.98 17.84
CA VAL A 119 16.59 -19.03 18.42
C VAL A 119 16.52 -18.70 19.91
N ARG A 120 17.13 -19.56 20.73
CA ARG A 120 17.24 -19.38 22.19
C ARG A 120 18.52 -20.03 22.72
N SER A 121 19.03 -19.47 23.81
CA SER A 121 20.25 -19.91 24.49
C SER A 121 20.06 -21.15 25.36
N SER A 122 18.85 -21.38 25.88
CA SER A 122 18.55 -22.52 26.76
C SER A 122 17.20 -23.17 26.45
N LYS A 123 17.09 -24.47 26.74
CA LYS A 123 15.84 -25.24 26.60
C LYS A 123 14.97 -25.01 27.84
N THR A 124 13.71 -24.67 27.64
CA THR A 124 12.73 -24.52 28.75
C THR A 124 12.26 -25.88 29.24
N SER A 125 11.70 -25.94 30.46
CA SER A 125 10.92 -27.09 30.92
C SER A 125 9.69 -27.32 30.00
N ASP A 126 9.10 -28.52 30.09
CA ASP A 126 8.30 -29.13 29.02
C ASP A 126 7.06 -28.34 28.54
N PHE A 127 6.65 -27.24 29.22
CA PHE A 127 5.68 -26.26 28.69
C PHE A 127 5.95 -24.81 29.17
N GLU A 128 6.26 -23.91 28.24
CA GLU A 128 6.42 -22.47 28.51
C GLU A 128 5.08 -21.74 28.35
N LYS A 129 4.59 -21.09 29.42
CA LYS A 129 3.39 -20.24 29.35
C LYS A 129 3.80 -18.85 28.85
N ILE A 130 3.37 -18.50 27.64
CA ILE A 130 3.62 -17.19 27.05
C ILE A 130 2.45 -16.25 27.41
N SER A 131 2.75 -15.11 28.02
CA SER A 131 1.76 -14.07 28.28
C SER A 131 1.74 -13.08 27.11
N TRP A 132 0.66 -13.06 26.34
CA TRP A 132 0.44 -12.13 25.23
C TRP A 132 -0.77 -11.25 25.50
N SER A 133 -0.70 -9.99 25.03
CA SER A 133 -1.92 -9.23 24.80
C SER A 133 -2.73 -9.91 23.68
N LEU A 134 -4.05 -9.70 23.65
CA LEU A 134 -4.88 -10.25 22.58
C LEU A 134 -4.43 -9.74 21.20
N GLU A 135 -4.04 -8.47 21.11
CA GLU A 135 -3.54 -7.81 19.90
C GLU A 135 -2.26 -8.47 19.37
N ASP A 136 -1.24 -8.65 20.23
CA ASP A 136 0.02 -9.30 19.84
C ASP A 136 -0.21 -10.74 19.38
N ARG A 137 -1.16 -11.43 20.04
CA ARG A 137 -1.55 -12.78 19.71
C ARG A 137 -2.15 -12.88 18.32
N GLU A 138 -3.17 -12.10 18.03
CA GLU A 138 -3.85 -12.10 16.74
C GLU A 138 -2.89 -11.76 15.62
N LYS A 139 -2.04 -10.75 15.82
CA LYS A 139 -1.02 -10.35 14.86
C LYS A 139 -0.02 -11.45 14.56
N PHE A 140 0.50 -12.13 15.59
CA PHE A 140 1.42 -13.24 15.40
C PHE A 140 0.75 -14.39 14.64
N TYR A 141 -0.45 -14.79 15.03
CA TYR A 141 -1.16 -15.89 14.36
C TYR A 141 -1.46 -15.55 12.91
N LEU A 142 -1.89 -14.31 12.64
CA LEU A 142 -2.09 -13.83 11.29
C LEU A 142 -0.81 -14.01 10.47
N LEU A 143 0.31 -13.45 10.91
CA LEU A 143 1.63 -13.59 10.29
C LEU A 143 2.05 -15.05 10.05
N ALA A 144 1.79 -15.91 11.03
CA ALA A 144 2.14 -17.32 10.96
C ALA A 144 1.31 -18.11 9.92
N THR A 145 0.18 -17.59 9.45
CA THR A 145 -0.69 -18.24 8.45
C THR A 145 -0.29 -17.96 7.01
N CYS A 146 0.85 -17.31 6.76
CA CYS A 146 1.36 -17.10 5.40
C CYS A 146 1.50 -18.43 4.65
N ARG A 147 0.94 -18.51 3.44
CA ARG A 147 0.89 -19.72 2.61
C ARG A 147 2.05 -19.84 1.61
N GLU A 148 2.98 -18.90 1.63
CA GLU A 148 4.10 -18.85 0.68
C GLU A 148 3.67 -18.97 -0.79
N CYS A 149 2.55 -18.31 -1.13
CA CYS A 149 2.02 -18.30 -2.50
C CYS A 149 2.77 -17.36 -3.45
N TYR A 150 3.63 -16.48 -2.89
CA TYR A 150 4.44 -15.50 -3.61
C TYR A 150 3.70 -14.44 -4.43
N LEU A 151 2.35 -14.38 -4.37
CA LEU A 151 1.58 -13.35 -5.09
C LEU A 151 2.04 -11.94 -4.73
N CYS A 152 2.31 -11.72 -3.44
CA CYS A 152 2.82 -10.46 -2.93
C CYS A 152 4.17 -10.06 -3.53
N ARG A 153 5.04 -11.03 -3.88
CA ARG A 153 6.32 -10.76 -4.55
C ARG A 153 6.10 -10.44 -6.02
N ALA A 154 5.23 -11.18 -6.70
CA ALA A 154 4.89 -10.93 -8.10
C ALA A 154 4.22 -9.56 -8.32
N ALA A 155 3.41 -9.09 -7.35
CA ALA A 155 2.79 -7.76 -7.39
C ALA A 155 3.73 -6.61 -6.99
N CYS A 156 4.88 -6.90 -6.36
CA CYS A 156 5.68 -5.88 -5.71
C CYS A 156 6.68 -5.21 -6.68
N PRO A 157 6.57 -3.88 -6.91
CA PRO A 157 7.49 -3.18 -7.81
C PRO A 157 8.91 -3.12 -7.27
N ALA A 158 9.10 -3.02 -5.95
CA ALA A 158 10.43 -3.07 -5.34
C ALA A 158 11.09 -4.45 -5.48
N ALA A 159 10.31 -5.53 -5.39
CA ALA A 159 10.82 -6.89 -5.60
C ALA A 159 11.18 -7.12 -7.07
N GLU A 160 10.49 -6.48 -8.00
CA GLU A 160 10.89 -6.51 -9.41
C GLU A 160 12.21 -5.77 -9.65
N VAL A 161 12.43 -4.61 -9.00
CA VAL A 161 13.76 -3.96 -9.07
C VAL A 161 14.82 -4.88 -8.50
N GLY A 162 14.61 -5.48 -7.33
CA GLY A 162 15.57 -6.44 -6.76
C GLY A 162 15.79 -7.68 -7.63
N PHE A 163 14.80 -8.09 -8.42
CA PHE A 163 14.92 -9.21 -9.35
C PHE A 163 15.67 -8.83 -10.64
N ARG A 164 15.36 -7.69 -11.26
CA ARG A 164 15.95 -7.27 -12.54
C ARG A 164 17.29 -6.55 -12.39
N LYS A 165 17.49 -5.90 -11.24
CA LYS A 165 18.61 -5.01 -10.92
C LYS A 165 19.07 -5.21 -9.46
N PRO A 166 19.61 -6.40 -9.12
CA PRO A 166 20.04 -6.73 -7.77
C PRO A 166 21.15 -5.80 -7.23
N GLU A 167 21.86 -5.09 -8.10
CA GLU A 167 22.84 -4.06 -7.75
C GLU A 167 22.21 -2.82 -7.12
N LEU A 168 20.93 -2.55 -7.37
CA LEU A 168 20.22 -1.41 -6.78
C LEU A 168 19.58 -1.73 -5.44
N THR A 169 19.12 -2.97 -5.24
CA THR A 169 18.55 -3.44 -3.98
C THR A 169 18.51 -4.96 -3.93
N LYS A 170 18.71 -5.52 -2.73
CA LYS A 170 18.56 -6.95 -2.45
C LYS A 170 17.14 -7.35 -2.09
N TYR A 171 16.19 -6.41 -2.16
CA TYR A 171 14.83 -6.60 -1.64
C TYR A 171 14.09 -7.76 -2.33
N PRO A 172 13.85 -8.88 -1.63
CA PRO A 172 13.28 -10.08 -2.22
C PRO A 172 11.74 -10.05 -2.21
N GLY A 173 11.14 -9.05 -1.58
CA GLY A 173 9.70 -8.82 -1.56
C GLY A 173 8.99 -9.17 -0.24
N PRO A 174 7.65 -9.06 -0.23
CA PRO A 174 6.84 -9.02 0.98
C PRO A 174 6.90 -10.21 1.93
N LYS A 175 6.87 -11.42 1.38
CA LYS A 175 6.85 -12.65 2.19
C LYS A 175 7.99 -12.69 3.21
N PHE A 176 9.19 -12.28 2.79
CA PHE A 176 10.44 -12.56 3.52
C PHE A 176 10.52 -11.83 4.84
N TYR A 177 10.14 -10.55 4.89
CA TYR A 177 10.09 -9.88 6.19
C TYR A 177 8.87 -10.28 7.01
N MET A 178 7.72 -10.59 6.41
CA MET A 178 6.50 -10.92 7.19
C MET A 178 6.62 -12.28 7.87
N ARG A 179 6.79 -13.33 7.08
CA ARG A 179 6.77 -14.71 7.56
C ARG A 179 8.09 -15.09 8.23
N ASP A 180 9.21 -14.69 7.63
CA ASP A 180 10.52 -15.25 8.01
C ASP A 180 11.17 -14.43 9.14
N LEU A 181 10.91 -13.11 9.24
CA LEU A 181 11.55 -12.23 10.22
C LEU A 181 10.57 -11.60 11.23
N ALA A 182 9.47 -11.01 10.80
CA ALA A 182 8.52 -10.34 11.70
C ALA A 182 7.90 -11.32 12.70
N THR A 183 7.55 -12.52 12.23
CA THR A 183 7.05 -13.60 13.10
C THR A 183 8.08 -14.01 14.16
N ARG A 184 9.39 -13.75 13.96
CA ARG A 184 10.44 -14.03 14.96
C ARG A 184 10.70 -12.83 15.86
N ILE A 185 10.83 -11.64 15.28
CA ILE A 185 11.05 -10.39 16.01
C ILE A 185 9.92 -10.11 17.01
N LEU A 186 8.68 -10.43 16.64
CA LEU A 186 7.49 -10.26 17.48
C LEU A 186 7.26 -11.43 18.45
N ASP A 187 7.97 -12.55 18.29
CA ASP A 187 7.89 -13.66 19.24
C ASP A 187 8.71 -13.31 20.49
N PRO A 188 8.14 -13.26 21.70
CA PRO A 188 8.93 -12.97 22.90
C PRO A 188 9.91 -14.09 23.26
N ARG A 189 9.75 -15.30 22.70
CA ARG A 189 10.66 -16.42 22.95
C ARG A 189 11.95 -16.35 22.14
N ASP A 190 11.97 -15.55 21.06
CA ASP A 190 13.13 -15.48 20.18
C ASP A 190 14.16 -14.51 20.77
N GLU A 191 15.36 -15.01 21.04
CA GLU A 191 16.46 -14.26 21.64
C GLU A 191 17.38 -13.62 20.57
N ALA A 192 17.20 -13.94 19.28
CA ALA A 192 18.03 -13.44 18.18
C ALA A 192 17.48 -12.15 17.53
N LYS A 193 16.71 -11.34 18.27
CA LYS A 193 16.02 -10.17 17.71
C LYS A 193 16.99 -9.18 17.08
N GLU A 194 18.09 -8.85 17.74
CA GLU A 194 19.04 -7.86 17.22
C GLU A 194 19.73 -8.32 15.93
N SER A 195 20.22 -9.56 15.89
CA SER A 195 20.87 -10.10 14.69
C SER A 195 19.88 -10.18 13.51
N ARG A 196 18.60 -10.44 13.76
CA ARG A 196 17.53 -10.38 12.75
C ARG A 196 17.31 -8.97 12.22
N LEU A 197 17.33 -7.95 13.06
CA LEU A 197 17.21 -6.56 12.62
C LEU A 197 18.39 -6.15 11.72
N VAL A 198 19.60 -6.62 12.02
CA VAL A 198 20.78 -6.44 11.16
C VAL A 198 20.55 -7.12 9.80
N LYS A 199 20.13 -8.39 9.76
CA LYS A 199 19.80 -9.11 8.51
C LYS A 199 18.72 -8.39 7.70
N MET A 200 17.69 -7.85 8.35
CA MET A 200 16.65 -7.06 7.68
C MET A 200 17.22 -5.82 6.98
N LYS A 201 18.13 -5.11 7.63
CA LYS A 201 18.74 -3.92 7.05
C LYS A 201 19.73 -4.27 5.94
N GLU A 202 20.69 -5.14 6.21
CA GLU A 202 21.87 -5.36 5.35
C GLU A 202 21.64 -6.38 4.23
N ASP A 203 20.92 -7.47 4.53
CA ASP A 203 20.74 -8.58 3.59
C ASP A 203 19.47 -8.45 2.76
N ILE A 204 18.43 -7.84 3.33
CA ILE A 204 17.08 -7.73 2.73
C ILE A 204 16.79 -6.33 2.20
N ASP A 205 17.49 -5.30 2.68
CA ASP A 205 17.22 -3.90 2.35
C ASP A 205 15.72 -3.53 2.50
N VAL A 206 15.19 -3.66 3.71
CA VAL A 206 13.78 -3.36 3.99
C VAL A 206 13.37 -1.91 3.69
N TYR A 207 14.32 -0.99 3.58
CA TYR A 207 14.09 0.40 3.19
C TYR A 207 13.83 0.59 1.69
N ALA A 208 13.89 -0.47 0.87
CA ALA A 208 13.41 -0.45 -0.53
C ALA A 208 11.88 -0.57 -0.65
N CYS A 209 11.18 -1.03 0.40
CA CYS A 209 9.73 -1.12 0.39
C CYS A 209 9.08 0.27 0.36
N THR A 210 8.26 0.56 -0.66
CA THR A 210 7.55 1.84 -0.80
C THR A 210 6.27 1.95 0.03
N THR A 211 5.96 0.93 0.85
CA THR A 211 4.72 0.83 1.64
C THR A 211 3.45 1.03 0.82
N CYS A 212 3.47 0.68 -0.47
CA CYS A 212 2.38 1.03 -1.39
C CYS A 212 1.10 0.19 -1.24
N ARG A 213 1.08 -0.90 -0.46
CA ARG A 213 -0.06 -1.84 -0.32
C ARG A 213 -0.36 -2.74 -1.55
N LYS A 214 0.42 -2.62 -2.64
CA LYS A 214 0.87 -3.70 -3.57
C LYS A 214 0.35 -5.12 -3.29
N CYS A 215 0.96 -5.59 -2.23
CA CYS A 215 0.97 -6.96 -1.77
C CYS A 215 -0.23 -7.34 -0.92
N TRP A 216 -0.90 -6.36 -0.32
CA TRP A 216 -2.09 -6.58 0.49
C TRP A 216 -3.27 -6.95 -0.39
N GLU A 217 -3.48 -6.21 -1.50
CA GLU A 217 -4.58 -6.48 -2.46
C GLU A 217 -4.58 -7.89 -3.04
N VAL A 218 -3.38 -8.48 -3.20
CA VAL A 218 -3.21 -9.82 -3.78
C VAL A 218 -3.01 -10.91 -2.72
N CYS A 219 -3.04 -10.55 -1.44
CA CYS A 219 -2.81 -11.51 -0.37
C CYS A 219 -4.12 -12.25 -0.04
N PRO A 220 -4.20 -13.58 -0.19
CA PRO A 220 -5.40 -14.35 0.18
C PRO A 220 -5.63 -14.43 1.70
N ARG A 221 -4.72 -13.85 2.50
CA ARG A 221 -4.78 -13.75 3.96
C ARG A 221 -4.85 -12.29 4.43
N GLU A 222 -4.95 -11.34 3.50
CA GLU A 222 -5.17 -9.92 3.77
C GLU A 222 -4.16 -9.31 4.76
N PHE A 223 -2.90 -9.73 4.68
CA PHE A 223 -1.86 -9.19 5.56
C PHE A 223 -1.62 -7.70 5.32
N GLU A 224 -1.77 -6.89 6.37
CA GLU A 224 -1.42 -5.47 6.37
C GLU A 224 0.10 -5.27 6.40
N VAL A 225 0.70 -5.63 5.28
CA VAL A 225 2.14 -5.68 5.09
C VAL A 225 2.83 -4.33 5.38
N PRO A 226 2.29 -3.16 4.98
CA PRO A 226 2.95 -1.89 5.27
C PRO A 226 3.01 -1.54 6.75
N ASP A 227 1.97 -1.81 7.52
CA ASP A 227 1.91 -1.50 8.95
C ASP A 227 2.97 -2.29 9.72
N ILE A 228 3.10 -3.57 9.38
CA ILE A 228 4.17 -4.43 9.91
C ILE A 228 5.55 -3.96 9.44
N MET A 229 5.70 -3.52 8.19
CA MET A 229 6.95 -2.95 7.70
C MET A 229 7.35 -1.67 8.46
N GLU A 230 6.40 -0.80 8.77
CA GLU A 230 6.62 0.43 9.54
C GLU A 230 7.12 0.13 10.95
N GLU A 231 6.52 -0.87 11.62
CA GLU A 231 6.95 -1.31 12.94
C GLU A 231 8.33 -1.94 12.94
N LEU A 232 8.63 -2.79 11.95
CA LEU A 232 9.96 -3.39 11.82
C LEU A 232 11.02 -2.31 11.58
N ARG A 233 10.72 -1.29 10.78
CA ARG A 233 11.60 -0.12 10.64
C ARG A 233 11.74 0.64 11.95
N SER A 234 10.71 0.68 12.79
CA SER A 234 10.80 1.26 14.12
C SER A 234 11.73 0.48 15.05
N HIS A 235 11.69 -0.85 15.02
CA HIS A 235 12.65 -1.68 15.76
C HIS A 235 14.07 -1.46 15.25
N ILE A 236 14.28 -1.38 13.93
CA ILE A 236 15.59 -1.06 13.33
C ILE A 236 16.07 0.33 13.78
N ALA A 237 15.19 1.34 13.78
CA ALA A 237 15.55 2.69 14.21
C ALA A 237 15.93 2.75 15.70
N ARG A 238 15.16 2.09 16.57
CA ARG A 238 15.45 2.02 18.02
C ARG A 238 16.74 1.28 18.33
N ALA A 239 17.11 0.29 17.52
CA ALA A 239 18.38 -0.41 17.62
C ALA A 239 19.58 0.42 17.08
N GLY A 240 19.38 1.68 16.67
CA GLY A 240 20.44 2.53 16.12
C GLY A 240 20.87 2.13 14.70
N LEU A 241 20.21 1.16 14.08
CA LEU A 241 20.47 0.69 12.72
C LEU A 241 19.75 1.55 11.67
N GLY A 242 18.86 2.45 12.07
CA GLY A 242 18.16 3.36 11.17
C GLY A 242 17.69 4.62 11.88
N PRO A 243 16.96 5.50 11.18
CA PRO A 243 16.63 5.43 9.76
C PRO A 243 17.86 5.73 8.88
N LEU A 244 17.73 5.61 7.56
CA LEU A 244 18.83 5.91 6.63
C LEU A 244 19.22 7.40 6.66
N ASP A 245 20.43 7.76 6.24
CA ASP A 245 20.91 9.14 6.30
C ASP A 245 20.01 10.13 5.55
N GLY A 246 19.50 9.74 4.38
CA GLY A 246 18.55 10.56 3.62
C GLY A 246 17.22 10.79 4.35
N HIS A 247 16.86 9.97 5.34
CA HIS A 247 15.67 10.17 6.18
C HIS A 247 15.88 11.17 7.30
N LYS A 248 17.12 11.32 7.78
CA LYS A 248 17.46 12.19 8.92
C LYS A 248 17.14 13.66 8.66
N VAL A 249 17.14 14.06 7.39
CA VAL A 249 16.84 15.44 6.96
C VAL A 249 15.42 15.83 7.36
N PHE A 250 14.40 15.11 6.88
CA PHE A 250 13.02 15.48 7.18
C PHE A 250 12.66 15.24 8.65
N SER A 251 13.27 14.25 9.32
CA SER A 251 13.01 14.03 10.74
C SER A 251 13.55 15.17 11.60
N SER A 252 14.75 15.66 11.29
CA SER A 252 15.33 16.85 11.92
C SER A 252 14.44 18.08 11.73
N PHE A 253 13.89 18.29 10.53
CA PHE A 253 12.95 19.39 10.30
C PHE A 253 11.68 19.23 11.15
N ILE A 254 11.12 18.01 11.20
CA ILE A 254 9.91 17.75 11.97
C ILE A 254 10.16 18.04 13.46
N THR A 255 11.27 17.59 14.03
CA THR A 255 11.55 17.80 15.46
C THR A 255 11.85 19.27 15.79
N LYS A 256 12.54 19.99 14.91
CA LYS A 256 12.93 21.39 15.15
C LYS A 256 11.83 22.40 14.87
N THR A 257 11.04 22.15 13.83
CA THR A 257 10.09 23.14 13.27
C THR A 257 8.64 22.66 13.28
N GLY A 258 8.42 21.38 13.58
CA GLY A 258 7.13 20.72 13.45
C GLY A 258 6.68 20.50 11.99
N ARG A 259 7.50 20.85 10.99
CA ARG A 259 7.24 20.65 9.55
C ARG A 259 8.28 19.71 8.92
N ALA A 260 7.88 18.93 7.91
CA ALA A 260 8.80 18.01 7.21
C ALA A 260 9.59 18.65 6.06
N VAL A 261 9.31 19.91 5.75
CA VAL A 261 9.93 20.66 4.66
C VAL A 261 10.23 22.07 5.14
N GLU A 262 11.29 22.67 4.60
CA GLU A 262 11.67 24.06 4.89
C GLU A 262 10.61 25.06 4.44
N ARG A 263 10.52 26.20 5.10
CA ARG A 263 9.73 27.34 4.64
C ARG A 263 10.46 28.03 3.48
N GLN A 264 9.85 28.06 2.29
CA GLN A 264 10.43 28.74 1.10
C GLN A 264 9.56 29.90 0.59
N THR A 265 8.28 29.85 0.86
CA THR A 265 7.29 30.85 0.43
C THR A 265 6.40 31.21 1.62
N PRO A 266 5.66 32.32 1.57
CA PRO A 266 4.64 32.61 2.56
C PRO A 266 3.71 31.39 2.74
N PRO A 267 3.55 30.88 3.96
CA PRO A 267 2.65 29.77 4.25
C PRO A 267 1.21 30.08 3.85
N LEU A 268 0.44 29.07 3.44
CA LEU A 268 -0.99 29.23 3.18
C LEU A 268 -1.72 29.71 4.45
N LEU A 269 -1.38 29.16 5.61
CA LEU A 269 -2.03 29.50 6.87
C LEU A 269 -1.83 30.97 7.27
N GLU A 270 -0.76 31.63 6.81
CA GLU A 270 -0.54 33.08 7.02
C GLU A 270 -1.32 33.95 6.02
N GLN A 271 -1.75 33.38 4.89
CA GLN A 271 -2.44 34.09 3.81
C GLN A 271 -3.97 34.04 3.90
N ILE A 272 -4.52 33.23 4.81
CA ILE A 272 -5.96 33.06 5.00
C ILE A 272 -6.33 33.37 6.45
N PRO A 273 -7.55 33.84 6.76
CA PRO A 273 -8.00 33.94 8.15
C PRO A 273 -8.09 32.54 8.78
N GLU A 274 -8.14 32.45 10.12
CA GLU A 274 -8.35 31.17 10.80
C GLU A 274 -9.75 30.63 10.54
N VAL A 275 -10.74 31.52 10.51
CA VAL A 275 -12.13 31.20 10.20
C VAL A 275 -12.48 31.83 8.88
N ILE A 276 -13.00 31.01 7.96
CA ILE A 276 -13.53 31.44 6.67
C ILE A 276 -15.03 31.18 6.70
N ASP A 277 -15.78 32.26 6.83
CA ASP A 277 -17.23 32.20 6.93
C ASP A 277 -17.92 32.20 5.56
N VAL A 278 -19.16 31.72 5.54
CA VAL A 278 -20.03 31.64 4.36
C VAL A 278 -21.48 31.94 4.76
N PRO A 279 -22.29 32.55 3.87
CA PRO A 279 -23.70 32.78 4.18
C PRO A 279 -24.45 31.45 4.25
N ASN A 280 -25.25 31.26 5.31
CA ASN A 280 -26.10 30.08 5.53
C ASN A 280 -25.32 28.75 5.39
N PRO A 281 -24.36 28.48 6.29
CA PRO A 281 -23.50 27.32 6.18
C PRO A 281 -24.31 26.02 6.23
N VAL A 282 -24.08 25.14 5.26
CA VAL A 282 -24.71 23.81 5.19
C VAL A 282 -23.93 22.76 5.98
N ASP A 283 -22.67 23.04 6.28
CA ASP A 283 -21.79 22.22 7.10
C ASP A 283 -20.63 23.08 7.63
N GLU A 284 -19.91 22.55 8.63
CA GLU A 284 -18.73 23.16 9.23
C GLU A 284 -17.60 22.13 9.35
N VAL A 285 -16.40 22.52 8.91
CA VAL A 285 -15.25 21.60 8.86
C VAL A 285 -13.95 22.26 9.29
N LEU A 286 -13.04 21.45 9.82
CA LEU A 286 -11.65 21.80 10.05
C LEU A 286 -10.82 21.50 8.79
N PHE A 287 -9.87 22.38 8.44
CA PHE A 287 -8.97 22.17 7.29
C PHE A 287 -7.53 21.90 7.76
N PHE A 288 -7.05 20.68 7.49
CA PHE A 288 -5.66 20.30 7.69
C PHE A 288 -4.88 20.48 6.38
N THR A 289 -4.04 21.52 6.33
CA THR A 289 -3.15 21.82 5.21
C THR A 289 -1.99 20.83 5.15
N GLY A 290 -1.45 20.47 6.33
CA GLY A 290 -0.19 19.73 6.41
C GLY A 290 0.98 20.54 5.82
N CYS A 291 2.18 19.95 5.78
CA CYS A 291 3.39 20.71 5.46
C CYS A 291 3.55 21.10 3.98
N LEU A 292 3.07 20.27 3.04
CA LEU A 292 3.26 20.55 1.61
C LEU A 292 2.25 21.55 1.05
N ILE A 293 0.97 21.44 1.40
CA ILE A 293 -0.03 22.42 0.95
C ILE A 293 0.27 23.79 1.57
N ASP A 294 0.74 23.81 2.82
CA ASP A 294 1.09 25.06 3.49
C ASP A 294 2.33 25.74 2.84
N TYR A 295 3.40 25.00 2.52
CA TYR A 295 4.69 25.62 2.12
C TYR A 295 5.10 25.47 0.65
N ARG A 296 4.42 24.64 -0.15
CA ARG A 296 4.84 24.29 -1.53
C ARG A 296 3.70 24.22 -2.54
N LEU A 297 2.49 23.85 -2.10
CA LEU A 297 1.34 23.57 -2.95
C LEU A 297 0.14 24.45 -2.56
N GLN A 298 0.39 25.71 -2.21
CA GLN A 298 -0.66 26.63 -1.72
C GLN A 298 -1.83 26.76 -2.69
N LYS A 299 -1.59 26.69 -4.02
CA LYS A 299 -2.64 26.68 -5.04
C LYS A 299 -3.67 25.55 -4.83
N VAL A 300 -3.22 24.38 -4.38
CA VAL A 300 -4.11 23.26 -4.04
C VAL A 300 -4.98 23.62 -2.84
N GLY A 301 -4.39 24.23 -1.81
CA GLY A 301 -5.13 24.64 -0.61
C GLY A 301 -6.15 25.74 -0.89
N PHE A 302 -5.81 26.74 -1.70
CA PHE A 302 -6.78 27.73 -2.18
C PHE A 302 -7.91 27.07 -2.99
N GLY A 303 -7.59 26.10 -3.86
CA GLY A 303 -8.59 25.34 -4.62
C GLY A 303 -9.56 24.57 -3.72
N ILE A 304 -9.06 23.94 -2.65
CA ILE A 304 -9.90 23.24 -1.65
C ILE A 304 -10.80 24.23 -0.92
N ILE A 305 -10.25 25.35 -0.45
CA ILE A 305 -11.01 26.40 0.24
C ILE A 305 -12.13 26.94 -0.66
N GLU A 306 -11.83 27.25 -1.92
CA GLU A 306 -12.82 27.76 -2.86
C GLU A 306 -13.89 26.70 -3.21
N ALA A 307 -13.50 25.43 -3.33
CA ALA A 307 -14.46 24.35 -3.53
C ALA A 307 -15.43 24.21 -2.34
N LEU A 308 -14.93 24.29 -1.11
CA LEU A 308 -15.77 24.24 0.10
C LEU A 308 -16.67 25.49 0.22
N LYS A 309 -16.11 26.69 0.01
CA LYS A 309 -16.86 27.95 0.06
C LYS A 309 -18.01 28.01 -0.94
N ARG A 310 -17.78 27.58 -2.20
CA ARG A 310 -18.82 27.56 -3.25
C ARG A 310 -19.97 26.61 -2.94
N ASN A 311 -19.74 25.66 -2.04
CA ASN A 311 -20.73 24.72 -1.53
C ASN A 311 -21.27 25.14 -0.15
N ASN A 312 -21.08 26.41 0.26
CA ASN A 312 -21.53 26.96 1.53
C ASN A 312 -21.07 26.16 2.75
N VAL A 313 -19.83 25.65 2.73
CA VAL A 313 -19.22 25.01 3.90
C VAL A 313 -18.36 26.01 4.66
N ARG A 314 -18.62 26.19 5.95
CA ARG A 314 -17.80 27.02 6.84
C ARG A 314 -16.50 26.29 7.16
N ILE A 315 -15.38 27.01 7.14
CA ILE A 315 -14.04 26.41 7.27
C ILE A 315 -13.32 27.03 8.45
N ILE A 316 -12.78 26.17 9.32
CA ILE A 316 -11.84 26.56 10.36
C ILE A 316 -10.48 25.95 9.98
N ALA A 317 -9.44 26.76 9.85
CA ALA A 317 -8.08 26.34 9.50
C ALA A 317 -7.13 26.64 10.68
N PRO A 318 -7.02 25.74 11.68
CA PRO A 318 -6.20 25.94 12.86
C PRO A 318 -4.78 26.36 12.51
N LYS A 319 -4.29 27.47 13.06
CA LYS A 319 -2.99 28.04 12.68
C LYS A 319 -1.79 27.30 13.25
N ASP A 320 -1.97 26.63 14.38
CA ASP A 320 -0.93 25.90 15.12
C ASP A 320 -0.81 24.41 14.73
N GLN A 321 -1.50 24.00 13.65
CA GLN A 321 -1.37 22.65 13.09
C GLN A 321 0.06 22.35 12.63
N GLN A 322 0.51 21.12 12.85
CA GLN A 322 1.85 20.65 12.51
C GLN A 322 1.83 19.68 11.32
N CYS A 323 2.99 19.21 10.88
CA CYS A 323 3.06 18.09 9.93
C CYS A 323 2.36 16.85 10.52
N CYS A 324 1.75 16.03 9.67
CA CYS A 324 1.13 14.76 10.08
C CYS A 324 2.14 13.73 10.59
N GLY A 325 3.45 13.92 10.36
CA GLY A 325 4.49 12.98 10.75
C GLY A 325 4.68 11.80 9.81
N SER A 326 3.93 11.72 8.70
CA SER A 326 3.96 10.58 7.76
C SER A 326 5.38 10.15 7.35
N PRO A 327 6.29 11.05 6.90
CA PRO A 327 7.64 10.63 6.52
C PRO A 327 8.44 9.98 7.66
N ALA A 328 8.29 10.49 8.89
CA ALA A 328 8.96 9.94 10.06
C ALA A 328 8.46 8.53 10.39
N ILE A 329 7.13 8.36 10.43
CA ILE A 329 6.48 7.07 10.71
C ILE A 329 6.92 6.03 9.68
N ARG A 330 6.85 6.35 8.38
CA ARG A 330 7.21 5.43 7.29
C ARG A 330 8.69 5.03 7.32
N SER A 331 9.56 5.83 7.92
CA SER A 331 10.97 5.53 8.13
C SER A 331 11.30 4.89 9.48
N GLY A 332 10.30 4.59 10.32
CA GLY A 332 10.47 3.93 11.61
C GLY A 332 10.61 4.87 12.82
N LEU A 333 10.59 6.19 12.62
CA LEU A 333 10.69 7.17 13.70
C LEU A 333 9.33 7.39 14.37
N PHE A 334 8.84 6.36 15.06
CA PHE A 334 7.51 6.37 15.68
C PHE A 334 7.37 7.42 16.77
N ASP A 335 8.41 7.68 17.56
CA ASP A 335 8.33 8.67 18.65
C ASP A 335 8.02 10.07 18.09
N VAL A 336 8.64 10.45 16.98
CA VAL A 336 8.33 11.69 16.23
C VAL A 336 6.89 11.68 15.71
N GLY A 337 6.43 10.53 15.20
CA GLY A 337 5.05 10.35 14.75
C GLY A 337 4.02 10.49 15.87
N ILE A 338 4.29 9.92 17.05
CA ILE A 338 3.44 9.98 18.23
C ILE A 338 3.32 11.42 18.72
N THR A 339 4.44 12.16 18.83
CA THR A 339 4.41 13.58 19.19
C THR A 339 3.52 14.39 18.25
N GLN A 340 3.64 14.17 16.93
CA GLN A 340 2.82 14.87 15.95
C GLN A 340 1.34 14.46 15.99
N ALA A 341 1.06 13.18 16.23
CA ALA A 341 -0.31 12.69 16.38
C ALA A 341 -1.01 13.37 17.56
N LEU A 342 -0.34 13.41 18.72
CA LEU A 342 -0.89 14.02 19.92
C LEU A 342 -1.10 15.53 19.75
N LYS A 343 -0.10 16.25 19.24
CA LYS A 343 -0.19 17.69 19.06
C LYS A 343 -1.31 18.08 18.10
N ASN A 344 -1.36 17.44 16.93
CA ASN A 344 -2.41 17.75 15.96
C ASN A 344 -3.81 17.35 16.46
N THR A 345 -3.94 16.21 17.15
CA THR A 345 -5.25 15.82 17.70
C THR A 345 -5.75 16.83 18.72
N GLU A 346 -4.88 17.29 19.64
CA GLU A 346 -5.20 18.34 20.61
C GLU A 346 -5.61 19.65 19.93
N VAL A 347 -4.85 20.09 18.93
CA VAL A 347 -5.14 21.33 18.18
C VAL A 347 -6.51 21.28 17.51
N PHE A 348 -6.89 20.15 16.92
CA PHE A 348 -8.13 20.05 16.17
C PHE A 348 -9.34 19.82 17.08
N GLU A 349 -9.22 18.99 18.13
CA GLU A 349 -10.33 18.68 19.04
C GLU A 349 -10.82 19.91 19.83
N ARG A 350 -9.96 20.91 20.09
CA ARG A 350 -10.33 22.10 20.87
C ARG A 350 -11.41 22.97 20.20
N TYR A 351 -11.61 22.83 18.89
CA TYR A 351 -12.60 23.60 18.15
C TYR A 351 -14.01 23.02 18.26
N GLY A 352 -14.18 21.80 18.80
CA GLY A 352 -15.49 21.16 18.94
C GLY A 352 -16.12 20.70 17.62
N VAL A 353 -15.37 20.75 16.51
CA VAL A 353 -15.80 20.30 15.17
C VAL A 353 -15.19 18.93 14.87
N GLU A 354 -16.03 17.96 14.51
CA GLU A 354 -15.55 16.57 14.30
C GLU A 354 -14.86 16.36 12.95
N LYS A 355 -15.32 17.05 11.89
CA LYS A 355 -14.93 16.75 10.50
C LYS A 355 -13.64 17.49 10.13
N VAL A 356 -12.64 16.77 9.65
CA VAL A 356 -11.37 17.32 9.17
C VAL A 356 -11.16 16.98 7.70
N ILE A 357 -10.97 18.01 6.87
CA ILE A 357 -10.74 17.88 5.43
C ILE A 357 -9.24 17.97 5.12
N MET A 358 -8.79 17.12 4.20
CA MET A 358 -7.40 17.04 3.76
C MET A 358 -7.30 16.95 2.24
N GLY A 359 -6.28 17.58 1.68
CA GLY A 359 -5.92 17.43 0.25
C GLY A 359 -4.73 16.49 0.00
N CYS A 360 -4.06 16.02 1.05
CA CYS A 360 -2.87 15.20 0.92
C CYS A 360 -3.15 13.74 1.29
N PRO A 361 -3.06 12.78 0.34
CA PRO A 361 -3.24 11.36 0.61
C PRO A 361 -2.37 10.80 1.75
N GLY A 362 -1.12 11.27 1.85
CA GLY A 362 -0.23 10.84 2.94
C GLY A 362 -0.65 11.35 4.30
N CYS A 363 -1.24 12.55 4.38
CA CYS A 363 -1.81 13.05 5.62
C CYS A 363 -3.05 12.24 6.00
N LEU A 364 -3.98 12.05 5.06
CA LEU A 364 -5.19 11.27 5.30
C LEU A 364 -4.88 9.86 5.80
N LEU A 365 -3.97 9.14 5.12
CA LEU A 365 -3.56 7.80 5.54
C LEU A 365 -3.03 7.79 6.97
N THR A 366 -2.16 8.75 7.30
CA THR A 366 -1.55 8.83 8.63
C THR A 366 -2.57 9.14 9.70
N TRP A 367 -3.54 10.01 9.43
CA TRP A 367 -4.63 10.30 10.35
C TRP A 367 -5.67 9.19 10.46
N LYS A 368 -5.93 8.44 9.38
CA LYS A 368 -6.94 7.37 9.35
C LYS A 368 -6.40 6.06 9.96
N ILE A 369 -5.11 5.78 9.81
CA ILE A 369 -4.49 4.51 10.26
C ILE A 369 -3.60 4.71 11.49
N ASN A 370 -2.65 5.63 11.46
CA ASN A 370 -1.62 5.71 12.52
C ASN A 370 -2.09 6.49 13.75
N PHE A 371 -2.84 7.59 13.58
CA PHE A 371 -3.28 8.43 14.69
C PHE A 371 -4.20 7.68 15.68
N PRO A 372 -5.21 6.89 15.25
CA PRO A 372 -6.05 6.13 16.16
C PRO A 372 -5.23 5.23 17.07
N TYR A 373 -4.26 4.51 16.52
CA TYR A 373 -3.36 3.66 17.30
C TYR A 373 -2.49 4.46 18.28
N PHE A 374 -1.77 5.48 17.79
CA PHE A 374 -0.85 6.26 18.64
C PHE A 374 -1.55 7.04 19.74
N VAL A 375 -2.69 7.68 19.43
CA VAL A 375 -3.43 8.49 20.39
C VAL A 375 -4.13 7.61 21.41
N THR A 376 -4.75 6.48 20.99
CA THR A 376 -5.38 5.54 21.93
C THR A 376 -4.35 4.97 22.90
N LYS A 377 -3.17 4.58 22.41
CA LYS A 377 -2.10 4.05 23.26
C LYS A 377 -1.59 5.08 24.27
N ALA A 378 -1.55 6.36 23.91
CA ALA A 378 -1.05 7.42 24.77
C ALA A 378 -2.09 8.00 25.74
N ARG A 379 -3.36 8.10 25.33
CA ARG A 379 -4.44 8.77 26.10
C ARG A 379 -5.51 7.82 26.66
N GLY A 380 -5.56 6.58 26.18
CA GLY A 380 -6.58 5.58 26.53
C GLY A 380 -7.84 5.61 25.68
N TYR A 381 -7.98 6.53 24.72
CA TYR A 381 -9.12 6.62 23.80
C TYR A 381 -8.68 7.20 22.44
N PRO A 382 -9.39 6.89 21.34
CA PRO A 382 -9.04 7.37 20.01
C PRO A 382 -9.39 8.85 19.80
N PRO A 383 -8.84 9.51 18.76
CA PRO A 383 -9.24 10.86 18.37
C PRO A 383 -10.75 10.95 18.11
N ARG A 384 -11.40 12.03 18.54
CA ARG A 384 -12.83 12.33 18.30
C ARG A 384 -13.06 13.01 16.94
N LEU A 385 -12.22 12.71 15.97
CA LEU A 385 -12.17 13.39 14.68
C LEU A 385 -12.47 12.40 13.56
N LYS A 386 -13.28 12.84 12.60
CA LYS A 386 -13.58 12.13 11.35
C LYS A 386 -12.84 12.81 10.23
N VAL A 387 -11.92 12.09 9.59
CA VAL A 387 -11.03 12.64 8.57
C VAL A 387 -11.49 12.23 7.18
N TYR A 388 -11.48 13.17 6.24
CA TYR A 388 -11.92 12.97 4.86
C TYR A 388 -10.92 13.57 3.89
N GLU A 389 -10.73 12.89 2.77
CA GLU A 389 -10.17 13.55 1.58
C GLU A 389 -11.21 14.51 0.98
N ILE A 390 -10.78 15.60 0.33
CA ILE A 390 -11.72 16.58 -0.23
C ILE A 390 -12.72 15.97 -1.22
N THR A 391 -12.31 15.08 -2.11
CA THR A 391 -13.22 14.42 -3.06
C THR A 391 -14.15 13.43 -2.36
N GLU A 392 -13.65 12.68 -1.37
CA GLU A 392 -14.46 11.80 -0.52
C GLU A 392 -15.54 12.60 0.21
N TYR A 393 -15.17 13.74 0.80
CA TYR A 393 -16.11 14.62 1.48
C TYR A 393 -17.20 15.16 0.53
N LEU A 394 -16.80 15.71 -0.62
CA LEU A 394 -17.76 16.29 -1.58
C LEU A 394 -18.74 15.23 -2.12
N VAL A 395 -18.27 14.01 -2.40
CA VAL A 395 -19.09 12.96 -2.98
C VAL A 395 -19.91 12.21 -1.93
N ASN A 396 -19.28 11.74 -0.85
CA ASN A 396 -19.89 10.80 0.10
C ASN A 396 -20.50 11.47 1.32
N VAL A 397 -20.03 12.67 1.72
CA VAL A 397 -20.52 13.37 2.93
C VAL A 397 -21.50 14.47 2.56
N LEU A 398 -21.08 15.40 1.70
CA LEU A 398 -21.94 16.49 1.23
C LEU A 398 -23.00 15.97 0.26
N GLY A 399 -22.59 15.07 -0.65
CA GLY A 399 -23.46 14.43 -1.63
C GLY A 399 -23.46 15.15 -2.98
N VAL A 400 -23.24 14.40 -4.06
CA VAL A 400 -23.13 14.92 -5.44
C VAL A 400 -24.32 15.76 -5.89
N ASP A 401 -25.53 15.46 -5.39
CA ASP A 401 -26.74 16.18 -5.74
C ASP A 401 -26.83 17.57 -5.11
N ARG A 402 -26.17 17.77 -3.97
CA ARG A 402 -26.13 19.04 -3.24
C ARG A 402 -24.97 19.94 -3.66
N LEU A 403 -24.07 19.43 -4.51
CA LEU A 403 -22.95 20.22 -4.99
C LEU A 403 -23.47 21.41 -5.82
N ASN A 404 -22.81 22.55 -5.68
CA ASN A 404 -23.00 23.69 -6.55
C ASN A 404 -22.51 23.35 -7.96
N LYS A 405 -23.45 23.10 -8.87
CA LYS A 405 -23.20 22.68 -10.26
C LYS A 405 -22.93 23.84 -11.22
N ASN A 406 -22.74 25.07 -10.72
CA ASN A 406 -22.33 26.21 -11.53
C ASN A 406 -20.84 26.11 -11.91
N PHE A 407 -20.51 25.07 -12.68
CA PHE A 407 -19.16 24.78 -13.14
C PHE A 407 -18.80 25.64 -14.35
N GLY A 408 -17.53 26.05 -14.41
CA GLY A 408 -16.95 26.52 -15.66
C GLY A 408 -16.78 25.35 -16.65
N ARG A 409 -16.84 25.66 -17.94
CA ARG A 409 -16.50 24.70 -19.00
C ARG A 409 -14.98 24.58 -19.13
N ILE A 410 -14.47 23.35 -19.26
CA ILE A 410 -13.05 23.07 -19.47
C ILE A 410 -12.89 22.05 -20.61
N ASP A 411 -12.50 22.51 -21.79
CA ASP A 411 -12.31 21.66 -22.96
C ASP A 411 -10.90 21.03 -22.99
N MET A 412 -10.70 19.97 -22.22
CA MET A 412 -9.45 19.19 -22.22
C MET A 412 -9.70 17.70 -22.02
N THR A 413 -8.71 16.87 -22.37
CA THR A 413 -8.71 15.44 -22.05
C THR A 413 -7.75 15.19 -20.88
N VAL A 414 -8.21 14.48 -19.86
CA VAL A 414 -7.43 14.19 -18.65
C VAL A 414 -7.44 12.70 -18.32
N THR A 415 -6.42 12.27 -17.59
CA THR A 415 -6.34 10.97 -16.92
C THR A 415 -6.11 11.19 -15.42
N TYR A 416 -6.23 10.13 -14.63
CA TYR A 416 -6.01 10.16 -13.18
C TYR A 416 -5.08 9.02 -12.77
N HIS A 417 -4.07 9.33 -11.95
CA HIS A 417 -3.16 8.35 -11.36
C HIS A 417 -3.46 8.21 -9.87
N ASP A 418 -3.83 7.01 -9.45
CA ASP A 418 -4.28 6.72 -8.09
C ASP A 418 -3.10 6.69 -7.11
N SER A 419 -3.10 7.62 -6.16
CA SER A 419 -2.19 7.57 -5.03
C SER A 419 -2.42 6.29 -4.22
N CYS A 420 -1.34 5.55 -3.97
CA CYS A 420 -1.38 4.34 -3.14
C CYS A 420 -1.95 4.58 -1.74
N HIS A 421 -1.65 5.74 -1.15
CA HIS A 421 -2.16 6.12 0.16
C HIS A 421 -3.66 6.44 0.12
N LEU A 422 -4.18 6.95 -1.00
CA LEU A 422 -5.60 7.29 -1.15
C LEU A 422 -6.45 6.06 -1.51
N ARG A 423 -6.12 5.40 -2.62
CA ARG A 423 -6.86 4.24 -3.13
C ARG A 423 -6.74 3.04 -2.19
N ARG A 424 -5.53 2.51 -2.05
CA ARG A 424 -5.30 1.26 -1.31
C ARG A 424 -5.23 1.46 0.19
N GLY A 425 -4.85 2.66 0.62
CA GLY A 425 -4.73 2.98 2.03
C GLY A 425 -6.03 3.52 2.66
N CYS A 426 -6.81 4.30 1.92
CA CYS A 426 -8.00 4.96 2.47
C CYS A 426 -9.32 4.54 1.81
N GLY A 427 -9.27 3.76 0.72
CA GLY A 427 -10.43 3.28 -0.02
C GLY A 427 -11.01 4.29 -1.03
N VAL A 428 -10.37 5.44 -1.21
CA VAL A 428 -10.89 6.56 -2.01
C VAL A 428 -10.25 6.53 -3.40
N TRP A 429 -11.06 6.36 -4.44
CA TRP A 429 -10.59 6.31 -5.84
C TRP A 429 -11.71 6.47 -6.87
N LYS A 430 -12.96 6.15 -6.50
CA LYS A 430 -14.13 6.40 -7.36
C LYS A 430 -14.52 7.87 -7.31
N GLU A 431 -14.35 8.51 -6.17
CA GLU A 431 -14.77 9.87 -5.86
C GLU A 431 -14.08 10.92 -6.73
N PRO A 432 -12.74 10.88 -6.94
CA PRO A 432 -12.11 11.76 -7.92
C PRO A 432 -12.69 11.61 -9.33
N ARG A 433 -12.99 10.38 -9.76
CA ARG A 433 -13.54 10.09 -11.09
C ARG A 433 -14.97 10.61 -11.23
N ILE A 434 -15.79 10.48 -10.20
CA ILE A 434 -17.15 11.03 -10.18
C ILE A 434 -17.10 12.54 -10.42
N LEU A 435 -16.28 13.27 -9.67
CA LEU A 435 -16.15 14.72 -9.82
C LEU A 435 -15.59 15.13 -11.18
N ILE A 436 -14.58 14.43 -11.70
CA ILE A 436 -14.01 14.69 -13.04
C ILE A 436 -15.09 14.57 -14.11
N ASN A 437 -15.93 13.53 -14.06
CA ASN A 437 -16.99 13.30 -15.06
C ASN A 437 -18.16 14.28 -14.95
N MET A 438 -18.28 15.03 -13.86
CA MET A 438 -19.30 16.08 -13.70
C MET A 438 -18.92 17.40 -14.38
N LEU A 439 -17.64 17.60 -14.70
CA LEU A 439 -17.14 18.89 -15.21
C LEU A 439 -17.47 19.05 -16.71
N PRO A 440 -18.21 20.10 -17.11
CA PRO A 440 -18.59 20.30 -18.51
C PRO A 440 -17.38 20.48 -19.44
N GLY A 441 -17.38 19.76 -20.57
CA GLY A 441 -16.32 19.81 -21.58
C GLY A 441 -15.11 18.91 -21.29
N LEU A 442 -14.94 18.46 -20.04
CA LEU A 442 -13.80 17.66 -19.63
C LEU A 442 -13.98 16.21 -20.07
N LYS A 443 -13.01 15.67 -20.81
CA LYS A 443 -13.03 14.27 -21.29
C LYS A 443 -12.11 13.42 -20.42
N PHE A 444 -12.68 12.51 -19.63
CA PHE A 444 -11.88 11.55 -18.87
C PHE A 444 -11.49 10.35 -19.73
N LYS A 445 -10.20 10.02 -19.73
CA LYS A 445 -9.65 8.81 -20.35
C LYS A 445 -8.80 8.09 -19.31
N GLU A 446 -9.29 6.96 -18.82
CA GLU A 446 -8.57 6.13 -17.85
C GLU A 446 -7.24 5.66 -18.43
N MET A 447 -6.15 5.81 -17.67
CA MET A 447 -4.85 5.29 -18.06
C MET A 447 -4.71 3.80 -17.74
N LYS A 448 -3.87 3.11 -18.53
CA LYS A 448 -3.41 1.78 -18.16
C LYS A 448 -2.57 1.86 -16.89
N GLU A 449 -2.66 0.83 -16.03
CA GLU A 449 -1.90 0.74 -14.79
C GLU A 449 -2.01 2.00 -13.89
N TYR A 450 -3.22 2.59 -13.83
CA TYR A 450 -3.51 3.83 -13.12
C TYR A 450 -3.08 3.85 -11.64
N ASP A 451 -2.81 2.69 -11.02
CA ASP A 451 -2.43 2.55 -9.61
C ASP A 451 -0.98 2.05 -9.39
N VAL A 452 -0.17 2.04 -10.45
CA VAL A 452 1.23 1.60 -10.38
C VAL A 452 2.03 2.47 -9.39
N CYS A 453 2.99 1.88 -8.71
CA CYS A 453 3.78 2.63 -7.73
C CYS A 453 4.69 3.64 -8.43
N CYS A 454 4.59 4.91 -8.06
CA CYS A 454 5.50 5.96 -8.53
C CYS A 454 6.90 5.96 -7.87
N GLY A 455 7.19 4.97 -7.01
CA GLY A 455 8.49 4.83 -6.33
C GLY A 455 8.74 5.78 -5.16
N SER A 456 7.83 6.71 -4.86
CA SER A 456 8.09 7.78 -3.87
C SER A 456 7.69 7.47 -2.42
N GLY A 457 6.88 6.43 -2.19
CA GLY A 457 6.36 6.08 -0.86
C GLY A 457 7.41 5.49 0.09
N GLY A 458 7.01 5.25 1.35
CA GLY A 458 7.82 4.49 2.32
C GLY A 458 9.17 5.12 2.70
N GLY A 459 9.39 6.41 2.43
CA GLY A 459 10.70 7.05 2.58
C GLY A 459 11.74 6.63 1.54
N VAL A 460 11.38 5.81 0.55
CA VAL A 460 12.31 5.22 -0.44
C VAL A 460 12.99 6.31 -1.28
N ARG A 461 12.26 7.35 -1.70
CA ARG A 461 12.85 8.45 -2.47
C ARG A 461 13.99 9.16 -1.73
N ALA A 462 13.90 9.27 -0.42
CA ALA A 462 14.90 9.92 0.41
C ALA A 462 16.05 8.98 0.79
N GLY A 463 15.77 7.72 1.16
CA GLY A 463 16.79 6.79 1.65
C GLY A 463 17.41 5.87 0.58
N ARG A 464 16.69 5.60 -0.51
CA ARG A 464 17.05 4.66 -1.59
C ARG A 464 16.68 5.25 -2.96
N ARG A 465 17.20 6.43 -3.26
CA ARG A 465 16.84 7.19 -4.47
C ARG A 465 16.98 6.40 -5.79
N PRO A 466 18.06 5.61 -6.03
CA PRO A 466 18.16 4.82 -7.26
C PRO A 466 17.01 3.81 -7.44
N VAL A 467 16.59 3.14 -6.36
CA VAL A 467 15.43 2.22 -6.36
C VAL A 467 14.14 2.98 -6.66
N SER A 468 13.95 4.14 -6.04
CA SER A 468 12.78 5.00 -6.27
C SER A 468 12.65 5.41 -7.74
N VAL A 469 13.76 5.85 -8.35
CA VAL A 469 13.82 6.24 -9.76
C VAL A 469 13.52 5.04 -10.66
N GLU A 470 14.10 3.87 -10.38
CA GLU A 470 13.88 2.68 -11.19
C GLU A 470 12.43 2.19 -11.14
N ILE A 471 11.78 2.24 -9.98
CA ILE A 471 10.35 1.94 -9.86
C ILE A 471 9.52 2.92 -10.70
N GLY A 472 9.87 4.21 -10.70
CA GLY A 472 9.13 5.26 -11.40
C GLY A 472 9.34 5.35 -12.91
N LYS A 473 10.26 4.57 -13.50
CA LYS A 473 10.49 4.53 -14.97
C LYS A 473 9.43 3.77 -15.76
N ARG A 474 8.49 3.12 -15.08
CA ARG A 474 7.49 2.24 -15.69
C ARG A 474 6.42 2.99 -16.44
#